data_AF-A0A7W2K019-F1
#
_entry.id   AF-A0A7W2K019-F1
#
_cell.length_a   1.000
_cell.length_b   1.000
_cell.length_c   1.000
_cell.angle_alpha   90.00
_cell.angle_beta   90.00
_cell.angle_gamma   90.00
#
_symmetry.space_group_name_H-M   'P 1'
#
loop_
_entity.id
_entity.type
_entity.pdbx_description
1 polymer ?
#
loop_
_entity_poly.entity_id
_entity_poly.type
_entity_poly.pdbx_seq_one_letter_code
_entity_poly.pdbx_strand_id
1 'polypeptide(L)' 'MNLIDCYVTKILGEPYRKFGHWWVEAEYESEGRPGKTRLMFRTEEAARAAQVGYHFTA' A
#
# COMPACT_ATOMS: atom_id res chain seq x y z
N MET A 1 -19.88 8.06 4.34
CA MET A 1 -18.81 7.07 4.53
C MET A 1 -17.52 7.88 4.60
N ASN A 2 -16.92 8.01 5.78
CA ASN A 2 -15.69 8.80 5.92
C ASN A 2 -14.53 7.89 5.49
N LEU A 3 -13.86 8.27 4.41
CA LEU A 3 -12.62 7.62 3.99
C LEU A 3 -11.54 7.98 5.01
N ILE A 4 -10.77 7.00 5.46
CA ILE A 4 -9.68 7.24 6.40
C ILE A 4 -8.39 7.45 5.60
N ASP A 5 -7.68 8.52 5.90
CA ASP A 5 -6.36 8.78 5.35
C ASP A 5 -5.34 7.81 5.96
N CYS A 6 -4.75 6.98 5.09
CA CYS A 6 -3.75 5.99 5.45
C CYS A 6 -2.43 6.34 4.78
N TYR A 7 -1.35 6.29 5.55
CA TYR A 7 -0.01 6.56 5.06
C TYR A 7 0.86 5.34 5.21
N VAL A 8 1.48 4.87 4.14
CA VAL A 8 2.43 3.75 4.19
C VAL A 8 3.63 4.15 5.03
N THR A 9 3.89 3.42 6.11
CA THR A 9 5.03 3.63 7.00
C THR A 9 6.18 2.70 6.68
N LYS A 10 5.91 1.52 6.11
CA LYS A 10 6.93 0.53 5.78
C LYS A 10 6.50 -0.37 4.64
N ILE A 11 7.40 -0.67 3.72
CA ILE A 11 7.22 -1.72 2.73
C ILE A 11 7.74 -3.04 3.32
N LEU A 12 6.89 -4.06 3.36
CA LEU A 12 7.20 -5.36 3.97
C LEU A 12 7.87 -6.33 2.97
N GLY A 13 7.73 -6.09 1.68
CA GLY A 13 8.33 -6.93 0.64
C GLY A 13 8.32 -6.28 -0.72
N GLU A 14 9.04 -6.89 -1.66
CA GLU A 14 9.07 -6.41 -3.05
C GLU A 14 7.70 -6.60 -3.73
N PRO A 15 7.36 -5.73 -4.71
CA PRO A 15 6.17 -5.90 -5.51
C PRO A 15 6.13 -7.26 -6.19
N TYR A 16 5.05 -8.02 -6.01
CA TYR A 16 4.87 -9.32 -6.63
C TYR A 16 3.62 -9.38 -7.51
N ARG A 17 3.68 -10.15 -8.59
CA ARG A 17 2.54 -10.30 -9.50
C ARG A 17 1.68 -11.50 -9.13
N LYS A 18 0.39 -11.28 -8.85
CA LYS A 18 -0.59 -12.33 -8.54
C LYS A 18 -1.95 -11.98 -9.13
N PHE A 19 -2.62 -12.97 -9.73
CA PHE A 19 -3.93 -12.81 -10.41
C PHE A 19 -3.93 -11.70 -11.49
N GLY A 20 -2.82 -11.51 -12.21
CA GLY A 20 -2.71 -10.47 -13.23
C GLY A 20 -2.47 -9.05 -12.70
N HIS A 21 -2.40 -8.88 -11.37
CA HIS A 21 -2.16 -7.60 -10.71
C HIS A 21 -0.87 -7.59 -9.91
N TRP A 22 -0.34 -6.41 -9.66
CA TRP A 22 0.83 -6.21 -8.82
C TRP A 22 0.39 -5.92 -7.39
N TRP A 23 0.99 -6.63 -6.45
CA TRP A 23 0.67 -6.54 -5.04
C TRP A 23 1.90 -6.10 -4.27
N VAL A 24 1.71 -5.17 -3.34
CA VAL A 24 2.74 -4.70 -2.43
C VAL A 24 2.23 -4.83 -1.01
N GLU A 25 2.96 -5.58 -0.20
CA GLU A 25 2.68 -5.66 1.23
C GLU A 25 3.33 -4.48 1.93
N ALA A 26 2.51 -3.72 2.64
CA ALA A 26 2.93 -2.51 3.32
C ALA A 26 2.27 -2.40 4.69
N GLU A 27 3.03 -1.91 5.66
CA GLU A 27 2.47 -1.33 6.88
C GLU A 27 2.09 0.12 6.59
N TYR A 28 0.94 0.51 7.13
CA TYR A 28 0.46 1.87 7.08
C TYR A 28 0.08 2.32 8.47
N GLU A 29 -0.01 3.63 8.66
CA GLU A 29 -0.59 4.24 9.84
C GLU A 29 -1.84 5.02 9.43
N SER A 30 -2.91 4.82 10.20
CA SER A 30 -4.17 5.55 10.07
C SER A 30 -4.57 6.08 11.44
N GLU A 31 -4.72 7.39 11.59
CA GLU A 31 -5.12 8.03 12.86
C GLU A 31 -4.28 7.58 14.08
N GLY A 32 -2.97 7.38 13.89
CA GLY A 32 -2.06 6.90 14.93
C GLY A 32 -2.15 5.40 15.26
N ARG A 33 -2.86 4.62 14.43
CA ARG A 33 -2.94 3.16 14.54
C ARG A 33 -2.18 2.50 13.39
N PRO A 34 -1.16 1.68 13.67
CA PRO A 34 -0.49 0.92 12.62
C PRO A 34 -1.38 -0.24 12.15
N GLY A 35 -1.37 -0.48 10.85
CA GLY A 35 -2.08 -1.57 10.19
C GLY A 35 -1.22 -2.19 9.09
N LYS A 36 -1.60 -3.38 8.64
CA LYS A 36 -1.00 -4.06 7.49
C LYS A 36 -1.99 -4.08 6.34
N THR A 37 -1.53 -3.76 5.14
CA THR A 37 -2.36 -3.79 3.93
C THR A 37 -1.60 -4.41 2.77
N ARG A 38 -2.37 -4.80 1.76
CA ARG A 38 -1.89 -5.30 0.47
C ARG A 38 -2.39 -4.32 -0.59
N LEU A 39 -1.51 -3.44 -1.04
CA LEU A 39 -1.83 -2.48 -2.08
C LEU A 39 -1.83 -3.19 -3.43
N MET A 40 -2.90 -3.01 -4.18
CA MET A 40 -3.10 -3.60 -5.50
C MET A 40 -2.87 -2.54 -6.58
N PHE A 41 -1.97 -2.83 -7.49
CA PHE A 41 -1.60 -1.98 -8.61
C PHE A 41 -1.84 -2.71 -9.94
N ARG A 42 -2.17 -1.93 -10.97
CA ARG A 42 -2.35 -2.45 -12.32
C ARG A 42 -1.02 -2.62 -13.05
N THR A 43 -0.05 -1.75 -12.78
CA THR A 43 1.27 -1.75 -13.41
C THR A 43 2.36 -1.96 -12.38
N GLU A 44 3.48 -2.53 -12.84
CA GLU A 44 4.66 -2.75 -12.00
C GLU A 44 5.28 -1.43 -11.56
N GLU A 45 5.28 -0.44 -12.45
CA GLU A 45 5.79 0.91 -12.18
C GLU A 45 5.06 1.58 -11.02
N ALA A 46 3.73 1.48 -10.98
CA ALA A 46 2.93 2.01 -9.87
C ALA A 46 3.21 1.25 -8.57
N ALA A 47 3.40 -0.07 -8.65
CA ALA A 47 3.76 -0.88 -7.50
C ALA A 47 5.15 -0.57 -6.95
N ARG A 48 6.13 -0.28 -7.82
CA ARG A 48 7.46 0.20 -7.40
C ARG A 48 7.45 1.64 -6.90
N ALA A 49 6.55 2.48 -7.41
CA ALA A 49 6.35 3.84 -6.92
C ALA A 49 5.70 3.88 -5.53
N ALA A 50 5.05 2.79 -5.11
CA ALA A 50 4.52 2.63 -3.76
C ALA A 50 5.67 2.46 -2.77
N GLN A 51 6.06 3.58 -2.17
CA GLN A 51 7.11 3.67 -1.17
C GLN A 51 6.56 4.20 0.15
N VAL A 52 7.41 4.24 1.18
CA VAL A 52 7.07 4.89 2.45
C VAL A 52 6.63 6.34 2.20
N GLY A 53 5.51 6.73 2.80
CA GLY A 53 4.83 8.00 2.55
C GLY A 53 3.71 7.94 1.52
N TYR A 54 3.50 6.80 0.85
CA TYR A 54 2.38 6.63 -0.07
C TYR A 54 1.04 6.79 0.66
N HIS A 55 0.22 7.73 0.19
CA HIS A 55 -1.09 8.00 0.74
C HIS A 55 -2.17 7.23 -0.01
N PHE A 56 -3.08 6.63 0.72
CA PHE A 56 -4.27 6.01 0.18
C PHE A 56 -5.44 6.18 1.13
N THR A 57 -6.65 6.11 0.59
CA THR A 57 -7.89 6.17 1.36
C THR A 57 -8.51 4.79 1.45
N ALA A 58 -8.89 4.37 2.67
CA ALA A 58 -9.57 3.10 2.93
C ALA A 58 -10.97 3.32 3.54
#